data_AF-A0A2H3I3J4-F1
#
_entry.id   AF-A0A2H3I3J4-F1
#
_cell.length_a   1.000
_cell.length_b   1.000
_cell.length_c   1.000
_cell.angle_alpha   90.00
_cell.angle_beta   90.00
_cell.angle_gamma   90.00
#
_symmetry.space_group_name_H-M   'P 1'
#
loop_
_entity.id
_entity.type
_entity.pdbx_description
1 polymer ?
#
loop_
_entity_poly.entity_id
_entity_poly.type
_entity_poly.pdbx_seq_one_letter_code
_entity_poly.pdbx_strand_id
1 'polypeptide(L)'
;MQTKISFSLLFQALWLSSALAAPYQACIFEAGTTFGAPEVHGTWALAPFVGTSPPDLTYIKTSATGTGTVEVHVASGSSRYETRIQETGTTFFEEENGTWQLADFDGDGKLDLIYIKTSNTGTGYVEVHVASGSSTYQTRILETATTFVEENNGQWQLIDFNGDGRLDLVYIKNQNTGTGYVEVHVASGASNFQTRIQEVPTTFIEENNGVWRLVNYQHSGHLDLAYIKDQNTGTNKVEVHIASGASTYQTRVQEVPTTFGEETDGAWQLIDWNADGILDLVFIKTSNTGTGDVEVHVASGAS
;
A
#
# COMPACT_ATOMS: atom_id res chain seq x y z
N MET A 1 25.32 27.25 -73.22
CA MET A 1 24.46 27.57 -72.06
C MET A 1 24.33 26.29 -71.24
N GLN A 2 25.03 26.24 -70.10
CA GLN A 2 25.11 25.06 -69.22
C GLN A 2 23.85 24.93 -68.35
N THR A 3 23.31 23.72 -68.23
CA THR A 3 22.48 23.29 -67.08
C THR A 3 22.49 21.76 -67.04
N LYS A 4 23.43 21.16 -66.29
CA LYS A 4 23.38 20.76 -64.87
C LYS A 4 22.43 19.58 -64.57
N ILE A 5 23.09 18.45 -64.27
CA ILE A 5 22.57 17.24 -63.62
C ILE A 5 22.18 17.58 -62.17
N SER A 6 21.11 16.99 -61.65
CA SER A 6 20.97 16.74 -60.21
C SER A 6 20.14 15.49 -59.97
N PHE A 7 20.80 14.44 -59.45
CA PHE A 7 20.17 13.32 -58.76
C PHE A 7 19.81 13.79 -57.35
N SER A 8 18.54 13.76 -57.00
CA SER A 8 18.09 13.96 -55.62
C SER A 8 17.96 12.60 -54.95
N LEU A 9 18.92 12.21 -54.11
CA LEU A 9 18.71 11.17 -53.10
C LEU A 9 17.79 11.74 -52.03
N LEU A 10 16.56 11.25 -51.95
CA LEU A 10 15.71 11.46 -50.78
C LEU A 10 16.12 10.43 -49.72
N PHE A 11 16.84 10.86 -48.69
CA PHE A 11 16.95 10.12 -47.43
C PHE A 11 15.62 10.29 -46.69
N GLN A 12 14.79 9.25 -46.67
CA GLN A 12 13.70 9.18 -45.69
C GLN A 12 14.30 8.76 -44.34
N ALA A 13 14.41 9.71 -43.43
CA ALA A 13 14.61 9.40 -42.02
C ALA A 13 13.31 8.76 -41.50
N LEU A 14 13.33 7.45 -41.22
CA LEU A 14 12.32 6.80 -40.39
C LEU A 14 12.49 7.33 -38.97
N TRP A 15 11.57 8.17 -38.52
CA TRP A 15 11.39 8.45 -37.11
C TRP A 15 10.67 7.25 -36.49
N LEU A 16 11.41 6.35 -35.84
CA LEU A 16 10.80 5.46 -34.85
C LEU A 16 10.50 6.32 -33.62
N SER A 17 9.28 6.85 -33.52
CA SER A 17 8.73 7.21 -32.23
C SER A 17 8.36 5.89 -31.53
N SER A 18 9.22 5.38 -30.64
CA SER A 18 8.75 4.44 -29.64
C SER A 18 7.73 5.18 -28.79
N ALA A 19 6.45 4.86 -28.95
CA ALA A 19 5.47 5.25 -27.95
C ALA A 19 5.93 4.62 -26.63
N LEU A 20 6.23 5.44 -25.62
CA LEU A 20 6.42 4.94 -24.26
C LEU A 20 5.10 4.22 -23.87
N ALA A 21 5.21 3.05 -23.26
CA ALA A 21 4.04 2.30 -22.82
C ALA A 21 3.32 3.10 -21.73
N ALA A 22 2.04 2.80 -21.47
CA ALA A 22 1.44 3.31 -20.24
C ALA A 22 2.15 2.69 -19.03
N PRO A 23 2.13 3.32 -17.85
CA PRO A 23 2.60 2.69 -16.61
C PRO A 23 1.82 1.39 -16.31
N TYR A 24 2.44 0.51 -15.54
CA TYR A 24 1.89 -0.79 -15.08
C TYR A 24 1.60 -1.81 -16.20
N GLN A 25 2.24 -1.66 -17.36
CA GLN A 25 2.08 -2.58 -18.50
C GLN A 25 3.17 -3.65 -18.59
N ALA A 26 4.28 -3.49 -17.88
CA ALA A 26 5.40 -4.43 -17.91
C ALA A 26 5.52 -5.18 -16.57
N CYS A 27 5.38 -6.51 -16.58
CA CYS A 27 5.73 -7.34 -15.44
C CYS A 27 7.27 -7.37 -15.29
N ILE A 28 7.77 -6.93 -14.14
CA ILE A 28 9.20 -6.87 -13.84
C ILE A 28 9.64 -7.90 -12.79
N PHE A 29 8.70 -8.50 -12.08
CA PHE A 29 8.96 -9.56 -11.12
C PHE A 29 7.74 -10.45 -10.91
N GLU A 30 7.99 -11.76 -10.85
CA GLU A 30 7.02 -12.78 -10.45
C GLU A 30 7.80 -13.91 -9.79
N ALA A 31 7.41 -14.27 -8.56
CA ALA A 31 8.00 -15.42 -7.85
C ALA A 31 7.07 -15.93 -6.75
N GLY A 32 7.06 -17.26 -6.56
CA GLY A 32 6.61 -17.87 -5.32
C GLY A 32 7.57 -17.52 -4.17
N THR A 33 7.07 -17.59 -2.95
CA THR A 33 7.80 -17.21 -1.74
C THR A 33 7.96 -18.43 -0.83
N THR A 34 8.67 -18.29 0.29
CA THR A 34 8.76 -19.38 1.28
C THR A 34 7.48 -19.58 2.12
N PHE A 35 6.39 -18.84 1.86
CA PHE A 35 5.09 -19.02 2.53
C PHE A 35 4.17 -19.92 1.70
N GLY A 36 3.65 -21.01 2.27
CA GLY A 36 2.67 -21.85 1.59
C GLY A 36 1.32 -21.13 1.40
N ALA A 37 0.59 -21.46 0.33
CA ALA A 37 -0.76 -20.96 0.07
C ALA A 37 -1.82 -22.09 0.20
N PRO A 38 -3.07 -21.78 0.58
CA PRO A 38 -3.59 -20.45 0.88
C PRO A 38 -3.10 -19.93 2.25
N GLU A 39 -2.80 -18.63 2.33
CA GLU A 39 -2.46 -17.97 3.61
C GLU A 39 -3.20 -16.64 3.75
N VAL A 40 -4.38 -16.76 4.35
CA VAL A 40 -5.41 -15.70 4.45
C VAL A 40 -5.62 -15.20 5.88
N HIS A 41 -4.88 -15.73 6.85
CA HIS A 41 -5.09 -15.48 8.29
C HIS A 41 -4.39 -14.22 8.80
N GLY A 42 -4.23 -13.20 7.96
CA GLY A 42 -3.46 -12.02 8.36
C GLY A 42 -3.27 -10.99 7.26
N THR A 43 -2.40 -10.03 7.54
CA THR A 43 -2.10 -8.89 6.66
C THR A 43 -0.74 -9.06 5.99
N TRP A 44 -0.71 -8.78 4.68
CA TRP A 44 0.48 -8.85 3.84
C TRP A 44 0.95 -7.47 3.43
N ALA A 45 2.25 -7.24 3.48
CA ALA A 45 2.85 -6.01 2.99
C ALA A 45 4.32 -6.20 2.59
N LEU A 46 4.78 -5.40 1.65
CA LEU A 46 6.20 -5.16 1.43
C LEU A 46 6.65 -3.96 2.26
N ALA A 47 7.75 -4.12 2.99
CA ALA A 47 8.31 -3.07 3.83
C ALA A 47 9.84 -3.21 3.93
N PRO A 48 10.59 -2.11 4.13
CA PRO A 48 12.05 -2.14 4.23
C PRO A 48 12.52 -2.63 5.62
N PHE A 49 12.18 -3.87 6.00
CA PHE A 49 12.41 -4.40 7.35
C PHE A 49 13.91 -4.43 7.73
N VAL A 50 14.78 -4.77 6.78
CA VAL A 50 16.25 -4.65 6.93
C VAL A 50 16.89 -3.67 5.94
N GLY A 51 16.09 -2.78 5.34
CA GLY A 51 16.58 -1.75 4.42
C GLY A 51 17.12 -2.28 3.09
N THR A 52 16.62 -3.42 2.59
CA THR A 52 17.02 -3.97 1.29
C THR A 52 16.16 -3.41 0.15
N SER A 53 16.72 -3.46 -1.07
CA SER A 53 15.96 -3.37 -2.31
C SER A 53 16.14 -4.70 -3.09
N PRO A 54 15.06 -5.38 -3.49
CA PRO A 54 13.67 -5.02 -3.20
C PRO A 54 13.32 -5.10 -1.70
N PRO A 55 12.22 -4.46 -1.27
CA PRO A 55 11.76 -4.52 0.12
C PRO A 55 11.42 -5.94 0.55
N ASP A 56 11.39 -6.18 1.86
CA ASP A 56 11.10 -7.48 2.43
C ASP A 56 9.59 -7.79 2.42
N LEU A 57 9.24 -9.06 2.25
CA LEU A 57 7.85 -9.51 2.34
C LEU A 57 7.50 -9.81 3.79
N THR A 58 6.58 -9.01 4.33
CA THR A 58 6.10 -9.10 5.70
C THR A 58 4.70 -9.70 5.74
N TYR A 59 4.48 -10.55 6.73
CA TYR A 59 3.20 -11.17 7.01
C TYR A 59 2.90 -11.07 8.50
N ILE A 60 1.83 -10.36 8.84
CA ILE A 60 1.31 -10.25 10.19
C ILE A 60 0.18 -11.27 10.30
N LYS A 61 0.46 -12.43 10.89
CA LYS A 61 -0.53 -13.49 11.09
C LYS A 61 -1.37 -13.20 12.33
N THR A 62 -2.66 -12.97 12.14
CA THR A 62 -3.58 -12.46 13.17
C THR A 62 -4.48 -13.53 13.75
N SER A 63 -4.62 -14.68 13.08
CA SER A 63 -5.36 -15.84 13.56
C SER A 63 -4.67 -17.14 13.13
N ALA A 64 -5.09 -18.26 13.74
CA ALA A 64 -4.50 -19.59 13.46
C ALA A 64 -2.97 -19.62 13.62
N THR A 65 -2.46 -18.88 14.60
CA THR A 65 -1.04 -18.75 14.89
C THR A 65 -0.51 -19.96 15.64
N GLY A 66 0.79 -20.24 15.53
CA GLY A 66 1.43 -21.31 16.30
C GLY A 66 1.66 -20.95 17.76
N THR A 67 1.75 -19.65 18.06
CA THR A 67 2.06 -19.11 19.40
C THR A 67 0.82 -18.78 20.23
N GLY A 68 -0.37 -18.69 19.63
CA GLY A 68 -1.59 -18.18 20.28
C GLY A 68 -1.58 -16.65 20.46
N THR A 69 -0.65 -15.98 19.80
CA THR A 69 -0.46 -14.53 19.74
C THR A 69 -0.25 -14.13 18.30
N VAL A 70 -0.53 -12.89 17.93
CA VAL A 70 -0.20 -12.37 16.59
C VAL A 70 1.27 -12.61 16.31
N GLU A 71 1.58 -13.10 15.12
CA GLU A 71 2.95 -13.39 14.70
C GLU A 71 3.38 -12.47 13.57
N VAL A 72 4.63 -12.02 13.60
CA VAL A 72 5.26 -11.30 12.49
C VAL A 72 6.29 -12.20 11.84
N HIS A 73 6.09 -12.44 10.54
CA HIS A 73 6.95 -13.23 9.68
C HIS A 73 7.53 -12.34 8.58
N VAL A 74 8.81 -12.49 8.28
CA VAL A 74 9.50 -11.68 7.26
C VAL A 74 10.35 -12.56 6.36
N ALA A 75 10.19 -12.42 5.04
CA ALA A 75 11.04 -13.02 4.02
C ALA A 75 11.89 -11.95 3.33
N SER A 76 13.18 -12.23 3.16
CA SER A 76 14.15 -11.29 2.61
C SER A 76 13.86 -10.93 1.15
N GLY A 77 13.74 -9.64 0.85
CA GLY A 77 13.60 -9.15 -0.53
C GLY A 77 14.85 -9.47 -1.35
N SER A 78 16.03 -9.31 -0.78
CA SER A 78 17.31 -9.61 -1.44
C SER A 78 17.49 -11.10 -1.80
N SER A 79 16.82 -12.01 -1.10
CA SER A 79 16.78 -13.44 -1.44
C SER A 79 15.61 -13.80 -2.36
N ARG A 80 14.96 -12.81 -2.99
CA ARG A 80 13.70 -13.02 -3.75
C ARG A 80 12.63 -13.75 -2.94
N TYR A 81 12.55 -13.43 -1.65
CA TYR A 81 11.62 -14.02 -0.68
C TYR A 81 11.80 -15.53 -0.40
N GLU A 82 12.95 -16.11 -0.78
CA GLU A 82 13.28 -17.52 -0.52
C GLU A 82 13.83 -17.78 0.90
N THR A 83 14.15 -16.75 1.68
CA THR A 83 14.73 -16.88 3.02
C THR A 83 13.91 -16.13 4.07
N ARG A 84 13.46 -16.85 5.11
CA ARG A 84 12.90 -16.27 6.35
C ARG A 84 13.99 -15.55 7.14
N ILE A 85 13.73 -14.31 7.51
CA ILE A 85 14.65 -13.50 8.34
C ILE A 85 14.05 -13.14 9.70
N GLN A 86 12.74 -13.29 9.89
CA GLN A 86 12.07 -13.11 11.18
C GLN A 86 10.82 -13.99 11.23
N GLU A 87 10.61 -14.67 12.35
CA GLU A 87 9.38 -15.42 12.67
C GLU A 87 9.18 -15.32 14.19
N THR A 88 8.21 -14.54 14.64
CA THR A 88 8.07 -14.25 16.08
C THR A 88 6.63 -14.02 16.50
N GLY A 89 6.23 -14.60 17.64
CA GLY A 89 5.00 -14.22 18.34
C GLY A 89 5.18 -12.90 19.07
N THR A 90 4.10 -12.15 19.24
CA THR A 90 4.13 -10.78 19.75
C THR A 90 3.42 -10.68 21.10
N THR A 91 3.41 -9.49 21.69
CA THR A 91 2.61 -9.21 22.90
C THR A 91 1.09 -9.10 22.63
N PHE A 92 0.62 -9.27 21.39
CA PHE A 92 -0.81 -9.18 21.05
C PHE A 92 -1.44 -10.57 20.99
N PHE A 93 -2.60 -10.74 21.62
CA PHE A 93 -3.45 -11.91 21.36
C PHE A 93 -4.04 -11.82 19.94
N GLU A 94 -4.43 -12.96 19.40
CA GLU A 94 -5.14 -13.03 18.12
C GLU A 94 -6.42 -12.17 18.15
N GLU A 95 -6.48 -11.14 17.30
CA GLU A 95 -7.60 -10.20 17.18
C GLU A 95 -7.78 -9.77 15.70
N GLU A 96 -9.03 -9.80 15.21
CA GLU A 96 -9.39 -9.51 13.81
C GLU A 96 -10.36 -8.31 13.65
N ASN A 97 -10.62 -7.57 14.73
CA ASN A 97 -11.52 -6.42 14.76
C ASN A 97 -10.81 -5.08 14.50
N GLY A 98 -9.85 -5.09 13.59
CA GLY A 98 -9.06 -3.93 13.22
C GLY A 98 -8.08 -4.19 12.09
N THR A 99 -7.17 -3.25 11.88
CA THR A 99 -6.15 -3.30 10.83
C THR A 99 -4.76 -3.36 11.45
N TRP A 100 -3.90 -4.18 10.85
CA TRP A 100 -2.51 -4.36 11.26
C TRP A 100 -1.56 -3.75 10.23
N GLN A 101 -0.47 -3.16 10.70
CA GLN A 101 0.57 -2.60 9.83
C GLN A 101 1.93 -2.59 10.54
N LEU A 102 2.99 -2.46 9.74
CA LEU A 102 4.35 -2.22 10.20
C LEU A 102 4.79 -0.82 9.77
N ALA A 103 5.26 -0.02 10.71
CA ALA A 103 5.87 1.29 10.44
C ALA A 103 6.77 1.70 11.61
N ASP A 104 7.78 2.53 11.35
CA ASP A 104 8.63 3.10 12.40
C ASP A 104 7.84 4.20 13.13
N PHE A 105 7.27 3.88 14.30
CA PHE A 105 6.39 4.77 15.04
C PHE A 105 7.17 5.65 16.01
N ASP A 106 8.23 5.12 16.63
CA ASP A 106 9.05 5.84 17.61
C ASP A 106 10.32 6.50 17.03
N GLY A 107 10.61 6.28 15.74
CA GLY A 107 11.70 6.92 15.01
C GLY A 107 13.06 6.28 15.25
N ASP A 108 13.11 5.03 15.70
CA ASP A 108 14.34 4.30 16.00
C ASP A 108 14.96 3.58 14.78
N GLY A 109 14.28 3.62 13.63
CA GLY A 109 14.70 2.99 12.39
C GLY A 109 14.32 1.52 12.26
N LYS A 110 13.54 0.96 13.20
CA LYS A 110 12.96 -0.38 13.11
C LYS A 110 11.45 -0.28 13.00
N LEU A 111 10.86 -1.20 12.24
CA LEU A 111 9.41 -1.21 12.08
C LEU A 111 8.75 -1.74 13.36
N ASP A 112 7.84 -0.95 13.92
CA ASP A 112 6.97 -1.30 15.02
C ASP A 112 5.70 -2.00 14.51
N LEU A 113 5.12 -2.86 15.36
CA LEU A 113 3.84 -3.51 15.06
C LEU A 113 2.70 -2.64 15.57
N ILE A 114 1.90 -2.15 14.64
CA ILE A 114 0.77 -1.27 14.92
C ILE A 114 -0.53 -2.01 14.68
N TYR A 115 -1.45 -1.87 15.64
CA TYR A 115 -2.81 -2.35 15.56
C TYR A 115 -3.78 -1.17 15.71
N ILE A 116 -4.55 -0.89 14.66
CA ILE A 116 -5.66 0.06 14.67
C ILE A 116 -6.92 -0.75 14.93
N LYS A 117 -7.41 -0.74 16.18
CA LYS A 117 -8.61 -1.47 16.61
C LYS A 117 -9.84 -0.63 16.32
N THR A 118 -10.71 -1.09 15.43
CA THR A 118 -11.77 -0.27 14.83
C THR A 118 -13.18 -0.63 15.30
N SER A 119 -13.36 -1.81 15.90
CA SER A 119 -14.62 -2.22 16.52
C SER A 119 -14.40 -3.04 17.79
N ASN A 120 -15.43 -3.14 18.64
CA ASN A 120 -15.35 -3.85 19.93
C ASN A 120 -14.17 -3.35 20.80
N THR A 121 -13.99 -2.03 20.82
CA THR A 121 -12.95 -1.33 21.58
C THR A 121 -13.39 -1.18 23.03
N GLY A 122 -12.44 -1.02 23.95
CA GLY A 122 -12.77 -0.80 25.37
C GLY A 122 -13.35 0.59 25.62
N THR A 123 -13.06 1.54 24.71
CA THR A 123 -13.36 2.96 24.86
C THR A 123 -14.60 3.41 24.07
N GLY A 124 -15.07 2.62 23.11
CA GLY A 124 -16.12 2.99 22.15
C GLY A 124 -15.61 3.91 21.03
N TYR A 125 -14.29 4.09 20.94
CA TYR A 125 -13.58 4.87 19.94
C TYR A 125 -12.50 3.98 19.33
N VAL A 126 -12.10 4.25 18.09
CA VAL A 126 -10.95 3.59 17.47
C VAL A 126 -9.72 3.78 18.35
N GLU A 127 -9.01 2.70 18.61
CA GLU A 127 -7.81 2.68 19.45
C GLU A 127 -6.58 2.34 18.61
N VAL A 128 -5.46 3.01 18.88
CA VAL A 128 -4.16 2.68 18.30
C VAL A 128 -3.29 2.05 19.37
N HIS A 129 -2.79 0.86 19.08
CA HIS A 129 -1.89 0.09 19.92
C HIS A 129 -0.59 -0.17 19.16
N VAL A 130 0.56 0.00 19.80
CA VAL A 130 1.86 -0.15 19.16
C VAL A 130 2.79 -0.99 20.04
N ALA A 131 3.45 -2.00 19.45
CA ALA A 131 4.53 -2.75 20.08
C ALA A 131 5.87 -2.51 19.37
N SER A 132 6.91 -2.26 20.15
CA SER A 132 8.21 -1.83 19.64
C SER A 132 8.93 -2.93 18.85
N GLY A 133 9.36 -2.61 17.64
CA GLY A 133 10.23 -3.44 16.80
C GLY A 133 11.60 -3.68 17.43
N SER A 134 12.13 -2.69 18.17
CA SER A 134 13.36 -2.83 18.95
C SER A 134 13.29 -3.92 20.02
N SER A 135 12.10 -4.17 20.56
CA SER A 135 11.85 -5.25 21.52
C SER A 135 11.44 -6.57 20.87
N THR A 136 11.47 -6.66 19.54
CA THR A 136 10.88 -7.77 18.78
C THR A 136 9.40 -7.96 19.17
N TYR A 137 8.69 -6.84 19.24
CA TYR A 137 7.25 -6.74 19.52
C TYR A 137 6.84 -7.33 20.90
N GLN A 138 7.74 -7.31 21.89
CA GLN A 138 7.44 -7.78 23.25
C GLN A 138 7.04 -6.66 24.21
N THR A 139 7.23 -5.40 23.84
CA THR A 139 6.91 -4.23 24.67
C THR A 139 5.89 -3.34 23.96
N ARG A 140 4.74 -3.08 24.60
CA ARG A 140 3.79 -2.06 24.17
C ARG A 140 4.35 -0.67 24.46
N ILE A 141 4.37 0.20 23.45
CA ILE A 141 4.88 1.58 23.56
C ILE A 141 3.77 2.62 23.41
N LEU A 142 2.59 2.22 22.92
CA LEU A 142 1.40 3.07 22.86
C LEU A 142 0.14 2.22 22.99
N GLU A 143 -0.84 2.70 23.76
CA GLU A 143 -2.22 2.23 23.79
C GLU A 143 -3.13 3.45 24.05
N THR A 144 -3.82 3.95 23.04
CA THR A 144 -4.64 5.17 23.18
C THR A 144 -5.91 5.11 22.34
N ALA A 145 -7.01 5.64 22.88
CA ALA A 145 -8.18 5.99 22.08
C ALA A 145 -7.86 7.19 21.17
N THR A 146 -8.62 7.33 20.10
CA THR A 146 -8.51 8.41 19.12
C THR A 146 -9.77 9.26 19.12
N THR A 147 -9.80 10.34 18.35
CA THR A 147 -11.04 11.11 18.13
C THR A 147 -12.10 10.40 17.28
N PHE A 148 -11.81 9.22 16.67
CA PHE A 148 -12.77 8.50 15.82
C PHE A 148 -13.63 7.56 16.64
N VAL A 149 -14.95 7.61 16.45
CA VAL A 149 -15.85 6.55 16.91
C VAL A 149 -15.58 5.26 16.12
N GLU A 150 -15.96 4.11 16.67
CA GLU A 150 -15.85 2.82 15.96
C GLU A 150 -16.53 2.87 14.58
N GLU A 151 -15.77 2.58 13.53
CA GLU A 151 -16.23 2.71 12.15
C GLU A 151 -15.41 1.81 11.18
N ASN A 152 -16.11 1.10 10.27
CA ASN A 152 -15.57 -0.02 9.45
C ASN A 152 -15.93 0.03 7.94
N ASN A 153 -16.33 1.19 7.43
CA ASN A 153 -16.74 1.48 6.05
C ASN A 153 -15.65 2.29 5.32
N GLY A 154 -14.40 1.88 5.50
CA GLY A 154 -13.23 2.56 4.95
C GLY A 154 -11.94 1.82 5.27
N GLN A 155 -10.82 2.46 4.92
CA GLN A 155 -9.47 1.95 5.14
C GLN A 155 -8.73 2.81 6.18
N TRP A 156 -7.99 2.15 7.07
CA TRP A 156 -7.24 2.78 8.15
C TRP A 156 -5.74 2.66 7.90
N GLN A 157 -4.99 3.73 8.13
CA GLN A 157 -3.52 3.76 7.95
C GLN A 157 -2.86 4.66 8.98
N LEU A 158 -1.63 4.33 9.40
CA LEU A 158 -0.71 5.29 10.02
C LEU A 158 0.34 5.71 8.98
N ILE A 159 0.45 7.01 8.73
CA ILE A 159 1.43 7.59 7.82
C ILE A 159 1.72 9.04 8.23
N ASP A 160 2.96 9.51 8.07
CA ASP A 160 3.29 10.92 8.31
C ASP A 160 2.61 11.78 7.22
N PHE A 161 1.45 12.32 7.55
CA PHE A 161 0.58 13.00 6.60
C PHE A 161 1.00 14.45 6.39
N ASN A 162 1.46 15.09 7.47
CA ASN A 162 1.78 16.51 7.50
C ASN A 162 3.29 16.81 7.41
N GLY A 163 4.15 15.78 7.40
CA GLY A 163 5.61 15.90 7.30
C GLY A 163 6.29 16.32 8.60
N ASP A 164 5.65 16.11 9.76
CA ASP A 164 6.19 16.48 11.07
C ASP A 164 7.10 15.40 11.71
N GLY A 165 7.27 14.27 11.03
CA GLY A 165 8.06 13.13 11.47
C GLY A 165 7.34 12.22 12.45
N ARG A 166 6.02 12.38 12.66
CA ARG A 166 5.18 11.48 13.44
C ARG A 166 4.09 10.92 12.55
N LEU A 167 3.76 9.64 12.75
CA LEU A 167 2.68 9.02 12.00
C LEU A 167 1.32 9.56 12.45
N ASP A 168 0.53 10.05 11.50
CA ASP A 168 -0.84 10.49 11.68
C ASP A 168 -1.82 9.35 11.38
N LEU A 169 -2.97 9.34 12.05
CA LEU A 169 -4.03 8.37 11.82
C LEU A 169 -4.95 8.84 10.70
N VAL A 170 -4.89 8.14 9.58
CA VAL A 170 -5.68 8.41 8.39
C VAL A 170 -6.82 7.40 8.30
N TYR A 171 -8.01 7.91 8.05
CA TYR A 171 -9.20 7.15 7.71
C TYR A 171 -9.70 7.57 6.33
N ILE A 172 -9.66 6.64 5.37
CA ILE A 172 -10.22 6.81 4.04
C ILE A 172 -11.60 6.17 4.04
N LYS A 173 -12.62 6.99 4.30
CA LYS A 173 -14.01 6.56 4.37
C LYS A 173 -14.56 6.43 2.96
N ASN A 174 -14.87 5.22 2.51
CA ASN A 174 -15.21 4.93 1.11
C ASN A 174 -16.67 4.52 0.88
N GLN A 175 -17.46 4.35 1.96
CA GLN A 175 -18.88 4.02 1.89
C GLN A 175 -19.67 4.76 2.99
N ASN A 176 -20.95 5.02 2.76
CA ASN A 176 -21.84 5.69 3.73
C ASN A 176 -21.27 7.02 4.24
N THR A 177 -20.70 7.81 3.34
CA THR A 177 -20.07 9.09 3.58
C THR A 177 -21.12 10.19 3.72
N GLY A 178 -20.77 11.31 4.37
CA GLY A 178 -21.69 12.44 4.50
C GLY A 178 -21.90 13.19 3.18
N THR A 179 -20.91 13.12 2.29
CA THR A 179 -20.86 13.87 1.03
C THR A 179 -21.30 13.06 -0.20
N GLY A 180 -21.37 11.73 -0.11
CA GLY A 180 -21.57 10.83 -1.25
C GLY A 180 -20.29 10.60 -2.08
N TYR A 181 -19.15 11.09 -1.59
CA TYR A 181 -17.82 10.92 -2.16
C TYR A 181 -16.91 10.32 -1.09
N VAL A 182 -15.86 9.62 -1.51
CA VAL A 182 -14.82 9.13 -0.60
C VAL A 182 -14.24 10.32 0.17
N GLU A 183 -14.14 10.19 1.50
CA GLU A 183 -13.66 11.22 2.41
C GLU A 183 -12.32 10.80 3.03
N VAL A 184 -11.38 11.74 3.14
CA VAL A 184 -10.11 11.55 3.85
C VAL A 184 -10.15 12.33 5.15
N HIS A 185 -10.10 11.61 6.27
CA HIS A 185 -10.04 12.16 7.61
C HIS A 185 -8.70 11.83 8.25
N VAL A 186 -8.09 12.80 8.93
CA VAL A 186 -6.76 12.67 9.53
C VAL A 186 -6.75 13.18 10.96
N ALA A 187 -6.25 12.37 11.90
CA ALA A 187 -5.98 12.75 13.28
C ALA A 187 -4.46 12.82 13.52
N SER A 188 -4.00 13.91 14.14
CA SER A 188 -2.57 14.18 14.27
C SER A 188 -1.86 13.24 15.25
N GLY A 189 -0.77 12.62 14.82
CA GLY A 189 0.15 11.84 15.65
C GLY A 189 0.83 12.68 16.73
N ALA A 190 1.18 13.95 16.42
CA ALA A 190 1.74 14.89 17.41
C ALA A 190 0.80 15.16 18.60
N SER A 191 -0.50 14.95 18.42
CA SER A 191 -1.51 15.07 19.47
C SER A 191 -1.89 13.73 20.13
N ASN A 192 -1.20 12.63 19.83
CA ASN A 192 -1.65 11.25 20.12
C ASN A 192 -3.08 11.01 19.62
N PHE A 193 -3.35 11.44 18.38
CA PHE A 193 -4.62 11.27 17.68
C PHE A 193 -5.83 11.96 18.33
N GLN A 194 -5.60 13.03 19.13
CA GLN A 194 -6.64 13.80 19.80
C GLN A 194 -7.11 15.05 19.04
N THR A 195 -6.46 15.38 17.91
CA THR A 195 -6.79 16.55 17.09
C THR A 195 -6.99 16.13 15.64
N ARG A 196 -8.15 16.46 15.06
CA ARG A 196 -8.40 16.35 13.62
C ARG A 196 -7.65 17.45 12.87
N ILE A 197 -6.89 17.07 11.86
CA ILE A 197 -6.11 18.01 11.03
C ILE A 197 -6.60 18.09 9.58
N GLN A 198 -7.40 17.12 9.13
CA GLN A 198 -8.06 17.19 7.82
C GLN A 198 -9.32 16.33 7.81
N GLU A 199 -10.38 16.83 7.18
CA GLU A 199 -11.64 16.11 6.93
C GLU A 199 -12.25 16.65 5.63
N VAL A 200 -12.01 15.98 4.51
CA VAL A 200 -12.35 16.50 3.18
C VAL A 200 -12.94 15.42 2.27
N PRO A 201 -13.96 15.74 1.45
CA PRO A 201 -14.35 14.87 0.35
C PRO A 201 -13.30 14.87 -0.76
N THR A 202 -13.31 13.84 -1.59
CA THR A 202 -12.40 13.71 -2.74
C THR A 202 -13.18 13.75 -4.05
N THR A 203 -12.45 13.68 -5.17
CA THR A 203 -13.04 13.53 -6.51
C THR A 203 -13.62 12.13 -6.80
N PHE A 204 -13.54 11.18 -5.86
CA PHE A 204 -14.04 9.82 -6.04
C PHE A 204 -15.41 9.64 -5.42
N ILE A 205 -16.36 9.10 -6.19
CA ILE A 205 -17.62 8.60 -5.63
C ILE A 205 -17.36 7.39 -4.73
N GLU A 206 -18.29 7.09 -3.82
CA GLU A 206 -18.19 5.91 -2.95
C GLU A 206 -18.03 4.61 -3.74
N GLU A 207 -16.92 3.90 -3.50
CA GLU A 207 -16.59 2.62 -4.14
C GLU A 207 -15.77 1.73 -3.18
N ASN A 208 -16.08 0.42 -3.16
CA ASN A 208 -15.47 -0.58 -2.28
C ASN A 208 -15.08 -1.87 -3.03
N ASN A 209 -14.65 -1.73 -4.27
CA ASN A 209 -14.23 -2.79 -5.17
C ASN A 209 -12.74 -2.63 -5.52
N GLY A 210 -11.95 -2.40 -4.47
CA GLY A 210 -10.52 -2.17 -4.55
C GLY A 210 -9.92 -1.72 -3.22
N VAL A 211 -8.65 -1.34 -3.29
CA VAL A 211 -7.84 -0.92 -2.13
C VAL A 211 -7.56 0.58 -2.19
N TRP A 212 -7.91 1.28 -1.11
CA TRP A 212 -7.65 2.71 -0.91
C TRP A 212 -6.44 2.94 -0.02
N ARG A 213 -5.52 3.81 -0.44
CA ARG A 213 -4.33 4.14 0.34
C ARG A 213 -3.82 5.55 0.04
N LEU A 214 -3.17 6.17 1.02
CA LEU A 214 -2.31 7.32 0.77
C LEU A 214 -0.90 6.86 0.36
N VAL A 215 -0.31 7.56 -0.61
CA VAL A 215 1.01 7.28 -1.17
C VAL A 215 1.72 8.58 -1.55
N ASN A 216 3.05 8.60 -1.55
CA ASN A 216 3.81 9.73 -2.08
C ASN A 216 4.11 9.53 -3.58
N TYR A 217 3.08 9.61 -4.42
CA TYR A 217 3.19 9.23 -5.83
C TYR A 217 4.09 10.18 -6.65
N GLN A 218 4.01 11.50 -6.40
CA GLN A 218 4.81 12.50 -7.12
C GLN A 218 6.04 13.02 -6.36
N HIS A 219 6.38 12.45 -5.19
CA HIS A 219 7.43 12.98 -4.32
C HIS A 219 7.23 14.46 -3.98
N SER A 220 5.97 14.89 -3.91
CA SER A 220 5.60 16.31 -3.83
C SER A 220 5.65 16.87 -2.40
N GLY A 221 5.79 16.00 -1.40
CA GLY A 221 5.61 16.33 0.01
C GLY A 221 4.14 16.37 0.45
N HIS A 222 3.20 16.15 -0.48
CA HIS A 222 1.79 15.92 -0.20
C HIS A 222 1.43 14.49 -0.59
N LEU A 223 0.87 13.72 0.35
CA LEU A 223 0.42 12.37 0.06
C LEU A 223 -0.80 12.40 -0.87
N ASP A 224 -0.70 11.67 -1.97
CA ASP A 224 -1.73 11.46 -2.96
C ASP A 224 -2.66 10.31 -2.54
N LEU A 225 -3.94 10.39 -2.92
CA LEU A 225 -4.91 9.32 -2.66
C LEU A 225 -4.91 8.36 -3.84
N ALA A 226 -4.45 7.13 -3.58
CA ALA A 226 -4.47 6.04 -4.54
C ALA A 226 -5.67 5.12 -4.34
N TYR A 227 -6.24 4.70 -5.46
CA TYR A 227 -7.25 3.66 -5.53
C TYR A 227 -6.83 2.60 -6.54
N ILE A 228 -6.59 1.39 -6.05
CA ILE A 228 -6.31 0.20 -6.85
C ILE A 228 -7.63 -0.54 -6.99
N LYS A 229 -8.35 -0.27 -8.08
CA LYS A 229 -9.65 -0.87 -8.36
C LYS A 229 -9.45 -2.26 -8.95
N ASP A 230 -9.87 -3.30 -8.25
CA ASP A 230 -9.52 -4.70 -8.56
C ASP A 230 -10.72 -5.56 -9.00
N GLN A 231 -11.95 -5.04 -8.90
CA GLN A 231 -13.17 -5.69 -9.36
C GLN A 231 -14.12 -4.71 -10.05
N ASN A 232 -14.98 -5.20 -10.94
CA ASN A 232 -16.01 -4.40 -11.62
C ASN A 232 -15.42 -3.14 -12.29
N THR A 233 -14.27 -3.32 -12.93
CA THR A 233 -13.50 -2.29 -13.63
C THR A 233 -14.08 -2.01 -15.00
N GLY A 234 -13.85 -0.82 -15.55
CA GLY A 234 -14.32 -0.49 -16.90
C GLY A 234 -13.55 -1.25 -17.98
N THR A 235 -12.36 -1.73 -17.64
CA THR A 235 -11.40 -2.35 -18.56
C THR A 235 -11.27 -3.88 -18.41
N ASN A 236 -11.97 -4.49 -17.43
CA ASN A 236 -11.79 -5.89 -17.00
C ASN A 236 -10.33 -6.22 -16.60
N LYS A 237 -9.64 -5.19 -16.12
CA LYS A 237 -8.25 -5.19 -15.68
C LYS A 237 -8.19 -4.37 -14.42
N VAL A 238 -7.27 -4.69 -13.50
CA VAL A 238 -7.04 -3.81 -12.35
C VAL A 238 -6.68 -2.42 -12.86
N GLU A 239 -7.27 -1.39 -12.27
CA GLU A 239 -7.04 0.02 -12.63
C GLU A 239 -6.42 0.77 -11.46
N VAL A 240 -5.41 1.59 -11.75
CA VAL A 240 -4.80 2.49 -10.76
C VAL A 240 -5.27 3.91 -11.03
N HIS A 241 -5.93 4.48 -10.02
CA HIS A 241 -6.41 5.85 -10.01
C HIS A 241 -5.73 6.65 -8.91
N ILE A 242 -5.23 7.85 -9.21
CA ILE A 242 -4.54 8.71 -8.24
C ILE A 242 -5.18 10.09 -8.25
N ALA A 243 -5.57 10.61 -7.08
CA ALA A 243 -5.93 12.01 -6.88
C ALA A 243 -4.85 12.77 -6.10
N SER A 244 -4.52 13.97 -6.56
CA SER A 244 -3.39 14.72 -6.05
C SER A 244 -3.63 15.27 -4.64
N GLY A 245 -2.71 15.00 -3.71
CA GLY A 245 -2.67 15.56 -2.37
C GLY A 245 -2.52 17.08 -2.38
N ALA A 246 -1.71 17.63 -3.31
CA ALA A 246 -1.52 19.07 -3.47
C ALA A 246 -2.82 19.79 -3.85
N SER A 247 -3.75 19.10 -4.52
CA SER A 247 -5.09 19.61 -4.82
C SER A 247 -6.12 19.37 -3.72
N THR A 248 -5.71 18.80 -2.58
CA THR A 248 -6.63 18.27 -1.55
C THR A 248 -7.61 17.25 -2.17
N TYR A 249 -7.07 16.35 -3.00
CA TYR A 249 -7.80 15.26 -3.68
C TYR A 249 -8.89 15.71 -4.66
N GLN A 250 -8.83 16.94 -5.17
CA GLN A 250 -9.79 17.48 -6.13
C GLN A 250 -9.37 17.32 -7.60
N THR A 251 -8.16 16.81 -7.88
CA THR A 251 -7.65 16.61 -9.24
C THR A 251 -7.12 15.18 -9.40
N ARG A 252 -7.66 14.43 -10.36
CA ARG A 252 -7.11 13.12 -10.77
C ARG A 252 -5.87 13.33 -11.63
N VAL A 253 -4.78 12.68 -11.25
CA VAL A 253 -3.47 12.79 -11.94
C VAL A 253 -3.06 11.49 -12.64
N GLN A 254 -3.72 10.38 -12.33
CA GLN A 254 -3.58 9.12 -13.07
C GLN A 254 -4.88 8.33 -13.04
N GLU A 255 -5.23 7.73 -14.18
CA GLU A 255 -6.35 6.80 -14.35
C GLU A 255 -5.97 5.83 -15.47
N VAL A 256 -5.40 4.67 -15.13
CA VAL A 256 -4.88 3.71 -16.12
C VAL A 256 -5.29 2.28 -15.80
N PRO A 257 -5.59 1.44 -16.81
CA PRO A 257 -5.61 0.00 -16.62
C PRO A 257 -4.19 -0.53 -16.45
N THR A 258 -4.07 -1.74 -15.92
CA THR A 258 -2.79 -2.43 -15.69
C THR A 258 -2.72 -3.72 -16.50
N THR A 259 -1.60 -4.42 -16.43
CA THR A 259 -1.46 -5.75 -17.06
C THR A 259 -2.33 -6.83 -16.38
N PHE A 260 -2.65 -6.65 -15.10
CA PHE A 260 -3.35 -7.64 -14.29
C PHE A 260 -4.84 -7.75 -14.64
N GLY A 261 -5.35 -8.99 -14.68
CA GLY A 261 -6.79 -9.22 -14.63
C GLY A 261 -7.39 -8.70 -13.32
N GLU A 262 -8.72 -8.73 -13.21
CA GLU A 262 -9.38 -8.52 -11.91
C GLU A 262 -8.98 -9.66 -10.95
N GLU A 263 -8.34 -9.32 -9.82
CA GLU A 263 -7.78 -10.28 -8.86
C GLU A 263 -8.06 -9.80 -7.43
N THR A 264 -8.58 -10.70 -6.59
CA THR A 264 -9.01 -10.39 -5.20
C THR A 264 -8.60 -11.42 -4.16
N ASP A 265 -7.77 -12.37 -4.56
CA ASP A 265 -7.22 -13.43 -3.72
C ASP A 265 -5.83 -13.06 -3.18
N GLY A 266 -5.62 -11.78 -2.88
CA GLY A 266 -4.35 -11.26 -2.40
C GLY A 266 -4.42 -9.82 -1.90
N ALA A 267 -3.26 -9.22 -1.73
CA ALA A 267 -3.10 -7.85 -1.25
C ALA A 267 -2.43 -6.97 -2.31
N TRP A 268 -3.01 -5.79 -2.54
CA TRP A 268 -2.52 -4.80 -3.50
C TRP A 268 -1.73 -3.69 -2.81
N GLN A 269 -0.60 -3.31 -3.41
CA GLN A 269 0.23 -2.21 -2.94
C GLN A 269 0.79 -1.36 -4.08
N LEU A 270 0.98 -0.07 -3.79
CA LEU A 270 1.82 0.82 -4.59
C LEU A 270 3.05 1.18 -3.77
N ILE A 271 4.22 0.75 -4.21
CA ILE A 271 5.50 0.99 -3.54
C ILE A 271 6.62 1.10 -4.58
N ASP A 272 7.69 1.82 -4.28
CA ASP A 272 8.90 1.80 -5.10
C ASP A 272 9.65 0.48 -4.84
N TRP A 273 9.39 -0.54 -5.66
CA TRP A 273 9.86 -1.90 -5.41
C TRP A 273 11.32 -2.08 -5.81
N ASN A 274 11.74 -1.43 -6.90
CA ASN A 274 13.08 -1.53 -7.46
C ASN A 274 14.01 -0.36 -7.07
N ALA A 275 13.54 0.59 -6.26
CA ALA A 275 14.25 1.80 -5.85
C ALA A 275 14.59 2.76 -7.01
N ASP A 276 13.73 2.86 -8.03
CA ASP A 276 13.88 3.77 -9.18
C ASP A 276 13.21 5.14 -8.96
N GLY A 277 12.52 5.33 -7.83
CA GLY A 277 11.79 6.56 -7.50
C GLY A 277 10.42 6.65 -8.16
N ILE A 278 9.89 5.56 -8.73
CA ILE A 278 8.55 5.46 -9.30
C ILE A 278 7.80 4.35 -8.54
N LEU A 279 6.55 4.60 -8.16
CA LEU A 279 5.75 3.58 -7.49
C LEU A 279 5.34 2.50 -8.48
N ASP A 280 5.76 1.27 -8.22
CA ASP A 280 5.35 0.05 -8.89
C ASP A 280 4.06 -0.51 -8.28
N LEU A 281 3.29 -1.23 -9.10
CA LEU A 281 2.11 -1.95 -8.64
C LEU A 281 2.50 -3.37 -8.24
N VAL A 282 2.30 -3.69 -6.97
CA VAL A 282 2.61 -4.99 -6.38
C VAL A 282 1.32 -5.73 -6.02
N PHE A 283 1.26 -7.01 -6.39
CA PHE A 283 0.23 -7.93 -5.95
C PHE A 283 0.86 -9.09 -5.18
N ILE A 284 0.45 -9.26 -3.93
CA ILE A 284 0.83 -10.41 -3.09
C ILE A 284 -0.33 -11.39 -3.16
N LYS A 285 -0.22 -12.40 -4.03
CA LYS A 285 -1.26 -13.40 -4.28
C LYS A 285 -1.20 -14.48 -3.20
N THR A 286 -2.27 -14.61 -2.44
CA THR A 286 -2.32 -15.44 -1.22
C THR A 286 -3.14 -16.72 -1.37
N SER A 287 -3.92 -16.84 -2.44
CA SER A 287 -4.75 -18.00 -2.77
C SER A 287 -4.83 -18.15 -4.30
N ASN A 288 -5.25 -19.32 -4.78
CA ASN A 288 -5.28 -19.67 -6.21
C ASN A 288 -3.95 -19.42 -6.95
N THR A 289 -2.84 -19.63 -6.25
CA THR A 289 -1.47 -19.45 -6.73
C THR A 289 -1.09 -20.58 -7.68
N GLY A 290 -0.24 -20.30 -8.67
CA GLY A 290 0.27 -21.32 -9.60
C GLY A 290 1.34 -22.22 -8.99
N THR A 291 2.06 -21.73 -7.98
CA THR A 291 3.19 -22.42 -7.33
C THR A 291 2.78 -23.30 -6.14
N GLY A 292 1.63 -23.02 -5.52
CA GLY A 292 1.23 -23.60 -4.22
C GLY A 292 1.77 -22.82 -3.02
N ASP A 293 2.56 -21.78 -3.28
CA ASP A 293 3.09 -20.83 -2.31
C ASP A 293 2.51 -19.44 -2.61
N VAL A 294 2.53 -18.54 -1.61
CA VAL A 294 2.20 -17.12 -1.80
C VAL A 294 3.14 -16.55 -2.85
N GLU A 295 2.61 -15.78 -3.80
CA GLU A 295 3.37 -15.23 -4.92
C GLU A 295 3.42 -13.70 -4.83
N VAL A 296 4.56 -13.12 -5.19
CA VAL A 296 4.69 -11.67 -5.38
C VAL A 296 4.82 -11.37 -6.86
N HIS A 297 3.92 -10.53 -7.37
CA HIS A 297 3.88 -10.06 -8.75
C HIS A 297 4.08 -8.55 -8.76
N VAL A 298 4.90 -8.02 -9.68
CA VAL A 298 5.22 -6.60 -9.76
C VAL A 298 5.11 -6.11 -11.20
N ALA A 299 4.27 -5.09 -11.43
CA ALA A 299 4.21 -4.35 -12.67
C ALA A 299 4.87 -2.98 -12.50
N SER A 300 5.79 -2.65 -13.42
CA SER A 300 6.58 -1.42 -13.33
C SER A 300 5.70 -0.17 -13.43
N GLY A 301 5.94 0.81 -12.57
CA GLY A 301 5.32 2.13 -12.67
C GLY A 301 5.87 3.00 -13.80
N ALA A 302 6.98 2.61 -14.44
CA ALA A 302 7.55 3.34 -15.56
C ALA A 302 6.76 3.13 -16.86
N SER A 303 6.72 4.19 -17.69
CA SER A 303 6.15 4.24 -19.04
C SER A 303 7.19 3.92 -20.12
#